data_AF-A0A816MPR4-F1
#
_entry.id   AF-A0A816MPR4-F1
#
_cell.length_a   1.000
_cell.length_b   1.000
_cell.length_c   1.000
_cell.angle_alpha   90.00
_cell.angle_beta   90.00
_cell.angle_gamma   90.00
#
_symmetry.space_group_name_H-M   'P 1'
#
loop_
_entity.id
_entity.type
_entity.pdbx_description
1 polymer ?
#
loop_
_entity_poly.entity_id
_entity_poly.type
_entity_poly.pdbx_seq_one_letter_code
_entity_poly.pdbx_strand_id
1 'polypeptide(L)'
;MQRLQLSNDGKHVLYQQYTRTPIDTGFNDTQRRLLSFGLVNGSIEHLAKDFIRNIVGHAIDFDGNQLIRGQYTQSLMKINCLVIEKCHERKCITGINDEDNAIIEGILHYPPHKFEAKNLPLFILIHGGPYDASLNAFEANWYNWAPLAASNDWLVLESNDCGSTGYGDQFVDQVRRQPLSRPGRDILAAVDRLVMDEIVVPNRLAVGDYSYGDFMTNWLITQTTRFNAALSGAGSLEHVSAWGTMDLPLIFTHLFGGFPWVVQHLYQNQSVIYQLDRVRTPTHIITGEGDVRVYADRSYILERALHTLGIPVKLLQKYGHQFWFSKKQ
;
A
#
# COMPACT_ATOMS: atom_id res chain seq x y z
N MET A 1 -16.20 9.52 13.96
CA MET A 1 -16.00 10.76 14.73
C MET A 1 -15.83 11.88 13.72
N GLN A 2 -16.82 12.75 13.55
CA GLN A 2 -16.77 13.85 12.57
C GLN A 2 -15.88 14.96 13.15
N ARG A 3 -14.88 15.41 12.40
CA ARG A 3 -14.09 16.60 12.75
C ARG A 3 -14.47 17.72 11.79
N LEU A 4 -15.06 18.76 12.36
CA LEU A 4 -15.26 20.06 11.73
C LEU A 4 -14.10 20.94 12.17
N GLN A 5 -13.41 21.55 11.22
CA GLN A 5 -12.40 22.57 11.49
C GLN A 5 -12.67 23.81 10.63
N LEU A 6 -12.57 24.98 11.24
CA LEU A 6 -12.53 26.24 10.52
C LEU A 6 -11.15 26.42 9.92
N SER A 7 -11.08 26.89 8.68
CA SER A 7 -9.83 27.32 8.07
C SER A 7 -9.25 28.53 8.81
N ASN A 8 -7.93 28.69 8.80
CA ASN A 8 -7.26 29.81 9.49
C ASN A 8 -7.65 31.20 8.94
N ASP A 9 -8.12 31.29 7.69
CA ASP A 9 -8.63 32.53 7.12
C ASP A 9 -10.06 32.87 7.57
N GLY A 10 -10.70 31.99 8.35
CA GLY A 10 -12.06 32.14 8.88
C GLY A 10 -13.17 32.09 7.83
N LYS A 11 -12.85 31.75 6.58
CA LYS A 11 -13.79 31.83 5.44
C LYS A 11 -14.36 30.48 5.01
N HIS A 12 -13.77 29.38 5.47
CA HIS A 12 -14.12 28.03 5.06
C HIS A 12 -14.36 27.12 6.26
N VAL A 13 -15.34 26.23 6.13
CA VAL A 13 -15.53 25.10 7.05
C VAL A 13 -15.08 23.85 6.32
N LEU A 14 -14.10 23.18 6.92
CA LEU A 14 -13.58 21.92 6.43
C LEU A 14 -14.26 20.79 7.16
N TYR A 15 -14.87 19.94 6.37
CA TYR A 15 -15.62 18.81 6.84
C TYR A 15 -14.94 17.55 6.34
N GLN A 16 -14.35 16.82 7.26
CA GLN A 16 -13.91 15.46 6.98
C GLN A 16 -15.12 14.55 7.08
N GLN A 17 -15.70 14.21 5.94
CA GLN A 17 -16.74 13.19 5.88
C GLN A 17 -16.06 11.82 5.83
N TYR A 18 -16.29 11.05 6.88
CA TYR A 18 -16.35 9.60 6.71
C TYR A 18 -17.63 9.32 5.96
N THR A 19 -17.54 9.23 4.63
CA THR A 19 -18.72 8.90 3.84
C THR A 19 -18.98 7.41 4.04
N ARG A 20 -19.94 7.10 4.92
CA ARG A 20 -20.69 5.85 4.81
C ARG A 20 -21.54 5.99 3.56
N THR A 21 -21.00 5.64 2.40
CA THR A 21 -21.84 5.49 1.22
C THR A 21 -22.67 4.22 1.47
N PRO A 22 -23.99 4.30 1.64
CA PRO A 22 -24.82 3.11 1.56
C PRO A 22 -24.76 2.71 0.08
N ILE A 23 -23.92 1.75 -0.24
CA ILE A 23 -24.17 0.94 -1.43
C ILE A 23 -25.41 0.11 -1.06
N ASP A 24 -26.38 -0.04 -1.97
CA ASP A 24 -27.63 -0.82 -1.80
C ASP A 24 -27.43 -2.30 -1.35
N THR A 25 -26.19 -2.70 -1.06
CA THR A 25 -25.77 -3.98 -0.52
C THR A 25 -25.53 -3.98 1.00
N GLY A 26 -25.73 -2.85 1.70
CA GLY A 26 -25.77 -2.81 3.16
C GLY A 26 -24.41 -2.78 3.90
N PHE A 27 -23.34 -2.22 3.31
CA PHE A 27 -22.02 -2.19 3.95
C PHE A 27 -21.30 -0.84 3.93
N ASN A 28 -20.47 -0.63 4.96
CA ASN A 28 -19.70 0.58 5.25
C ASN A 28 -18.35 0.57 4.51
N ASP A 29 -18.15 1.50 3.59
CA ASP A 29 -16.84 1.91 3.12
C ASP A 29 -16.31 3.07 4.01
N THR A 30 -15.00 3.13 4.26
CA THR A 30 -14.36 4.24 4.97
C THR A 30 -13.56 5.07 3.97
N GLN A 31 -14.24 5.75 3.06
CA GLN A 31 -13.58 6.76 2.23
C GLN A 31 -13.33 8.02 3.08
N ARG A 32 -12.09 8.48 3.10
CA ARG A 32 -11.78 9.83 3.60
C ARG A 32 -12.13 10.80 2.48
N ARG A 33 -13.25 11.51 2.61
CA ARG A 33 -13.60 12.62 1.72
C ARG A 33 -13.47 13.93 2.51
N LEU A 34 -12.73 14.89 1.97
CA LEU A 34 -12.64 16.23 2.54
C LEU A 34 -13.56 17.14 1.72
N LEU A 35 -14.59 17.69 2.35
CA LEU A 35 -15.48 18.68 1.76
C LEU A 35 -15.12 20.06 2.34
N SER A 36 -15.04 21.09 1.49
CA SER A 36 -14.94 22.48 1.93
C SER A 36 -16.24 23.22 1.62
N PHE A 37 -16.74 23.95 2.61
CA PHE A 37 -17.90 24.82 2.46
C PHE A 37 -17.46 26.27 2.59
N GLY A 38 -17.90 27.13 1.68
CA GLY A 38 -17.72 28.58 1.78
C GLY A 38 -18.81 29.18 2.65
N LEU A 39 -18.43 30.10 3.55
CA LEU A 39 -19.38 30.97 4.24
C LEU A 39 -19.42 32.31 3.49
N VAL A 40 -20.41 32.49 2.62
CA VAL A 40 -20.67 33.78 1.97
C VAL A 40 -22.00 34.30 2.48
N ASN A 41 -21.99 35.46 3.16
CA ASN A 41 -23.20 36.17 3.63
C ASN A 41 -24.21 35.31 4.41
N GLY A 42 -23.74 34.45 5.32
CA GLY A 42 -24.61 33.60 6.15
C GLY A 42 -25.26 32.42 5.40
N SER A 43 -24.84 32.16 4.16
CA SER A 43 -25.29 31.04 3.34
C SER A 43 -24.16 30.04 3.15
N ILE A 44 -24.46 28.74 3.24
CA ILE A 44 -23.52 27.67 2.88
C ILE A 44 -23.48 27.61 1.35
N GLU A 45 -22.42 28.11 0.74
CA GLU A 45 -22.16 27.92 -0.68
C GLU A 45 -21.21 26.72 -0.86
N HIS A 46 -21.66 25.74 -1.65
CA HIS A 46 -20.90 24.55 -2.01
C HIS A 46 -19.78 24.97 -2.99
N LEU A 47 -18.56 25.18 -2.50
CA LEU A 47 -17.50 25.86 -3.24
C LEU A 47 -16.71 24.99 -4.23
N ALA A 48 -16.98 23.69 -4.32
CA ALA A 48 -16.36 22.86 -5.34
C ALA A 48 -17.37 21.93 -5.99
N LYS A 49 -17.80 22.28 -7.21
CA LYS A 49 -18.55 21.38 -8.09
C LYS A 49 -17.63 20.43 -8.88
N ASP A 50 -16.30 20.62 -8.79
CA ASP A 50 -15.32 19.97 -9.67
C ASP A 50 -14.09 19.40 -8.95
N PHE A 51 -14.23 18.93 -7.70
CA PHE A 51 -13.28 17.93 -7.20
C PHE A 51 -13.59 16.60 -7.89
N ILE A 52 -12.99 16.39 -9.06
CA ILE A 52 -13.13 15.12 -9.80
C ILE A 52 -12.39 13.97 -9.08
N ARG A 53 -11.65 14.21 -7.96
CA ARG A 53 -10.79 13.21 -7.29
C ARG A 53 -10.67 13.34 -5.76
N ASN A 54 -10.28 12.22 -5.13
CA ASN A 54 -10.25 11.97 -3.68
C ASN A 54 -9.07 12.64 -2.94
N ILE A 55 -9.34 13.16 -1.72
CA ILE A 55 -8.32 13.66 -0.77
C ILE A 55 -8.05 12.59 0.29
N VAL A 56 -6.82 12.10 0.38
CA VAL A 56 -6.44 10.96 1.25
C VAL A 56 -5.99 11.38 2.66
N GLY A 57 -5.69 12.65 2.89
CA GLY A 57 -5.34 13.22 4.19
C GLY A 57 -5.13 14.75 4.17
N HIS A 58 -4.71 15.32 5.30
CA HIS A 58 -4.19 16.68 5.39
C HIS A 58 -3.17 16.75 6.53
N ALA A 59 -2.25 17.70 6.44
CA ALA A 59 -1.28 18.08 7.46
C ALA A 59 -1.43 19.58 7.73
N ILE A 60 -0.80 20.05 8.80
CA ILE A 60 -0.72 21.47 9.14
C ILE A 60 0.77 21.78 9.29
N ASP A 61 1.27 22.82 8.63
CA ASP A 61 2.67 23.24 8.76
C ASP A 61 2.93 23.95 10.10
N PHE A 62 4.19 24.31 10.37
CA PHE A 62 4.58 24.96 11.62
C PHE A 62 3.98 26.36 11.80
N ASP A 63 3.58 27.01 10.69
CA ASP A 63 2.92 28.32 10.68
C ASP A 63 1.39 28.18 10.76
N GLY A 64 0.88 26.95 10.90
CA GLY A 64 -0.54 26.65 10.99
C GLY A 64 -1.23 26.49 9.64
N ASN A 65 -0.56 26.62 8.50
CA ASN A 65 -1.20 26.47 7.20
C ASN A 65 -1.59 25.03 6.94
N GLN A 66 -2.78 24.84 6.41
CA GLN A 66 -3.28 23.51 6.11
C GLN A 66 -2.77 23.02 4.75
N LEU A 67 -2.01 21.94 4.80
CA LEU A 67 -1.51 21.20 3.66
C LEU A 67 -2.47 20.05 3.35
N ILE A 68 -3.16 20.09 2.22
CA ILE A 68 -4.03 18.99 1.80
C ILE A 68 -3.16 17.86 1.22
N ARG A 69 -3.29 16.64 1.75
CA ARG A 69 -2.64 15.42 1.24
C ARG A 69 -3.65 14.73 0.32
N GLY A 70 -3.60 15.01 -0.98
CA GLY A 70 -4.53 14.44 -1.97
C GLY A 70 -4.05 14.71 -3.39
N GLN A 71 -4.55 14.00 -4.39
CA GLN A 71 -4.26 14.29 -5.80
C GLN A 71 -5.41 15.11 -6.41
N TYR A 72 -5.16 16.39 -6.66
CA TYR A 72 -5.90 17.13 -7.66
C TYR A 72 -5.39 16.70 -9.05
N THR A 73 -6.28 16.70 -10.03
CA THR A 73 -6.09 16.31 -11.45
C THR A 73 -5.03 17.09 -12.24
N GLN A 74 -4.16 17.84 -11.59
CA GLN A 74 -2.82 18.15 -12.08
C GLN A 74 -1.83 17.92 -10.92
N SER A 75 -1.35 16.68 -10.81
CA SER A 75 -0.16 16.28 -10.04
C SER A 75 0.18 17.19 -8.85
N LEU A 76 -0.49 16.99 -7.70
CA LEU A 76 -0.02 17.55 -6.42
C LEU A 76 1.35 16.99 -6.01
N MET A 77 1.82 15.90 -6.63
CA MET A 77 3.21 15.44 -6.52
C MET A 77 4.23 16.49 -6.99
N LYS A 78 3.96 17.25 -8.06
CA LYS A 78 4.85 18.34 -8.51
C LYS A 78 5.02 19.44 -7.44
N ILE A 79 3.95 19.75 -6.70
CA ILE A 79 4.00 20.76 -5.62
C ILE A 79 4.79 20.23 -4.42
N ASN A 80 4.62 18.97 -4.03
CA ASN A 80 5.43 18.39 -2.94
C ASN A 80 6.89 18.16 -3.35
N CYS A 81 7.20 17.92 -4.62
CA CYS A 81 8.58 17.90 -5.11
C CYS A 81 9.25 19.28 -4.95
N LEU A 82 8.50 20.38 -5.13
CA LEU A 82 9.01 21.76 -4.97
C LEU A 82 9.25 22.15 -3.50
N VAL A 83 8.51 21.59 -2.54
CA VAL A 83 8.60 21.99 -1.12
C VAL A 83 9.69 21.23 -0.34
N ILE A 84 10.20 20.09 -0.84
CA ILE A 84 11.10 19.20 -0.08
C ILE A 84 12.54 19.17 -0.63
N GLU A 85 12.93 20.12 -1.49
CA GLU A 85 14.25 20.18 -2.14
C GLU A 85 15.47 20.12 -1.18
N LYS A 86 15.31 20.28 0.14
CA LYS A 86 16.43 20.38 1.09
C LYS A 86 16.59 19.24 2.10
N CYS A 87 15.68 18.29 2.20
CA CYS A 87 15.79 17.28 3.27
C CYS A 87 15.94 15.83 2.79
N HIS A 88 15.42 15.43 1.63
CA HIS A 88 15.46 14.02 1.18
C HIS A 88 15.51 13.91 -0.35
N GLU A 89 16.46 13.12 -0.87
CA GLU A 89 16.65 12.83 -2.30
C GLU A 89 15.56 11.86 -2.80
N ARG A 90 14.40 12.39 -3.20
CA ARG A 90 13.23 11.61 -3.66
C ARG A 90 12.80 11.97 -5.07
N LYS A 91 12.27 10.99 -5.81
CA LYS A 91 11.75 11.17 -7.17
C LYS A 91 10.42 10.44 -7.34
N CYS A 92 9.44 11.10 -7.95
CA CYS A 92 8.24 10.41 -8.40
C CYS A 92 8.55 9.71 -9.73
N ILE A 93 8.14 8.44 -9.85
CA ILE A 93 8.30 7.68 -11.08
C ILE A 93 6.95 7.31 -11.68
N THR A 94 6.95 7.12 -12.99
CA THR A 94 5.82 6.57 -13.74
C THR A 94 6.28 5.35 -14.52
N GLY A 95 5.63 4.21 -14.25
CA GLY A 95 5.65 3.02 -15.09
C GLY A 95 4.41 2.97 -15.98
N ILE A 96 4.46 2.14 -17.02
CA ILE A 96 3.27 1.79 -17.82
C ILE A 96 3.11 0.28 -17.70
N ASN A 97 1.91 -0.17 -17.36
CA ASN A 97 1.55 -1.57 -17.47
C ASN A 97 1.20 -1.86 -18.95
N ASP A 98 1.99 -2.69 -19.62
CA ASP A 98 1.82 -2.96 -21.05
C ASP A 98 0.53 -3.73 -21.38
N GLU A 99 -0.11 -4.38 -20.40
CA GLU A 99 -1.36 -5.13 -20.62
C GLU A 99 -2.57 -4.21 -20.86
N ASP A 100 -2.64 -3.09 -20.14
CA ASP A 100 -3.80 -2.19 -20.16
C ASP A 100 -3.46 -0.70 -20.27
N ASN A 101 -2.17 -0.38 -20.47
CA ASN A 101 -1.61 0.97 -20.54
C ASN A 101 -1.86 1.81 -19.27
N ALA A 102 -2.12 1.18 -18.12
CA ALA A 102 -2.25 1.90 -16.87
C ALA A 102 -0.93 2.60 -16.51
N ILE A 103 -1.01 3.89 -16.16
CA ILE A 103 0.12 4.64 -15.63
C ILE A 103 0.23 4.31 -14.14
N ILE A 104 1.35 3.72 -13.75
CA ILE A 104 1.63 3.33 -12.37
C ILE A 104 2.58 4.37 -11.78
N GLU A 105 2.16 5.02 -10.71
CA GLU A 105 3.00 5.99 -10.01
C GLU A 105 3.69 5.34 -8.81
N GLY A 106 4.83 5.89 -8.41
CA GLY A 106 5.52 5.46 -7.21
C GLY A 106 6.51 6.50 -6.72
N ILE A 107 7.00 6.31 -5.50
CA ILE A 107 8.02 7.16 -4.87
C ILE A 107 9.31 6.37 -4.80
N LEU A 108 10.37 6.93 -5.39
CA LEU A 108 11.73 6.47 -5.20
C LEU A 108 12.41 7.26 -4.09
N HIS A 109 12.96 6.55 -3.12
CA HIS A 109 13.89 7.10 -2.13
C HIS A 109 15.30 6.68 -2.50
N TYR A 110 16.12 7.65 -2.90
CA TYR A 110 17.54 7.40 -3.15
C TYR A 110 18.29 7.33 -1.83
N PRO A 111 19.37 6.52 -1.76
CA PRO A 111 20.30 6.60 -0.65
C PRO A 111 20.87 8.02 -0.52
N PRO A 112 21.21 8.46 0.70
CA PRO A 112 21.84 9.76 0.90
C PRO A 112 23.06 9.96 0.00
N HIS A 113 23.14 11.12 -0.65
CA HIS A 113 24.24 11.49 -1.55
C HIS A 113 24.33 10.63 -2.83
N LYS A 114 23.24 9.96 -3.22
CA LYS A 114 23.16 9.11 -4.41
C LYS A 114 21.97 9.45 -5.30
N PHE A 115 21.42 10.66 -5.22
CA PHE A 115 20.32 11.10 -6.07
C PHE A 115 20.63 10.87 -7.56
N GLU A 116 19.72 10.19 -8.24
CA GLU A 116 19.84 9.79 -9.66
C GLU A 116 21.05 8.90 -9.99
N ALA A 117 21.71 8.31 -8.97
CA ALA A 117 22.70 7.28 -9.20
C ALA A 117 22.05 6.05 -9.87
N LYS A 118 22.83 5.43 -10.75
CA LYS A 118 22.46 4.21 -11.47
C LYS A 118 22.97 2.96 -10.77
N ASN A 119 22.44 1.80 -11.17
CA ASN A 119 22.88 0.49 -10.70
C ASN A 119 22.81 0.33 -9.17
N LEU A 120 21.71 0.79 -8.56
CA LEU A 120 21.45 0.63 -7.13
C LEU A 120 20.76 -0.73 -6.82
N PRO A 121 20.98 -1.32 -5.63
CA PRO A 121 20.12 -2.40 -5.16
C PRO A 121 18.72 -1.85 -4.85
N LEU A 122 17.67 -2.60 -5.17
CA LEU A 122 16.29 -2.17 -5.02
C LEU A 122 15.59 -2.92 -3.88
N PHE A 123 14.97 -2.17 -2.98
CA PHE A 123 14.00 -2.68 -2.03
C PHE A 123 12.61 -2.15 -2.37
N ILE A 124 11.64 -3.03 -2.59
CA ILE A 124 10.24 -2.66 -2.86
C ILE A 124 9.47 -2.73 -1.55
N LEU A 125 9.05 -1.57 -1.06
CA LEU A 125 8.22 -1.41 0.14
C LEU A 125 6.77 -1.23 -0.30
N ILE A 126 5.93 -2.23 -0.04
CA ILE A 126 4.55 -2.29 -0.56
C ILE A 126 3.57 -1.91 0.54
N HIS A 127 2.86 -0.79 0.39
CA HIS A 127 1.94 -0.33 1.42
C HIS A 127 0.88 -1.38 1.82
N GLY A 128 0.41 -1.29 3.07
CA GLY A 128 -0.71 -2.08 3.57
C GLY A 128 -2.05 -1.59 3.01
N GLY A 129 -3.07 -2.47 3.09
CA GLY A 129 -4.40 -2.29 2.51
C GLY A 129 -4.42 -2.20 0.97
N PRO A 130 -5.40 -2.83 0.29
CA PRO A 130 -5.64 -2.55 -1.13
C PRO A 130 -6.16 -1.13 -1.37
N TYR A 131 -6.42 -0.35 -0.31
CA TYR A 131 -7.08 0.95 -0.31
C TYR A 131 -6.27 1.99 0.51
N ASP A 132 -4.95 1.99 0.35
CA ASP A 132 -4.04 3.00 0.91
C ASP A 132 -3.18 3.62 -0.22
N ALA A 133 -2.26 4.53 0.07
CA ALA A 133 -1.31 5.03 -0.90
C ALA A 133 -0.02 5.50 -0.23
N SER A 134 1.10 5.27 -0.89
CA SER A 134 2.37 5.94 -0.59
C SER A 134 2.33 7.37 -1.11
N LEU A 135 2.72 8.31 -0.25
CA LEU A 135 2.56 9.73 -0.51
C LEU A 135 3.88 10.43 -0.25
N ASN A 136 4.16 11.49 -1.01
CA ASN A 136 5.38 12.26 -0.86
C ASN A 136 5.32 13.08 0.44
N ALA A 137 5.53 12.40 1.56
CA ALA A 137 5.50 12.88 2.93
C ALA A 137 6.70 12.31 3.68
N PHE A 138 7.21 13.02 4.69
CA PHE A 138 8.26 12.47 5.53
C PHE A 138 7.63 11.59 6.62
N GLU A 139 7.85 10.28 6.51
CA GLU A 139 7.42 9.29 7.49
C GLU A 139 8.63 8.42 7.85
N ALA A 140 8.97 8.38 9.14
CA ALA A 140 10.05 7.58 9.69
C ALA A 140 9.52 6.90 10.95
N ASN A 141 8.63 5.93 10.76
CA ASN A 141 7.98 5.20 11.83
C ASN A 141 8.07 3.69 11.58
N TRP A 142 7.44 2.89 12.46
CA TRP A 142 7.51 1.43 12.38
C TRP A 142 6.84 0.84 11.13
N TYR A 143 5.91 1.58 10.51
CA TYR A 143 5.14 1.16 9.33
C TYR A 143 5.75 1.69 8.03
N ASN A 144 6.10 2.98 7.99
CA ASN A 144 6.81 3.56 6.86
C ASN A 144 8.27 3.84 7.23
N TRP A 145 9.15 2.96 6.74
CA TRP A 145 10.58 2.94 7.04
C TRP A 145 11.45 3.02 5.76
N ALA A 146 10.89 3.49 4.64
CA ALA A 146 11.63 3.71 3.41
C ALA A 146 12.91 4.56 3.60
N PRO A 147 12.90 5.68 4.37
CA PRO A 147 14.12 6.44 4.62
C PRO A 147 15.22 5.64 5.35
N LEU A 148 14.83 4.69 6.20
CA LEU A 148 15.77 3.84 6.93
C LEU A 148 16.42 2.80 6.00
N ALA A 149 15.64 2.20 5.09
CA ALA A 149 16.22 1.33 4.07
C ALA A 149 17.14 2.11 3.12
N ALA A 150 16.74 3.32 2.72
CA ALA A 150 17.55 4.19 1.88
C ALA A 150 18.87 4.60 2.53
N SER A 151 18.88 4.89 3.84
CA SER A 151 20.11 5.18 4.58
C SER A 151 21.07 3.97 4.70
N ASN A 152 20.59 2.76 4.38
CA ASN A 152 21.37 1.54 4.27
C ASN A 152 21.67 1.16 2.80
N ASP A 153 21.81 2.17 1.93
CA ASP A 153 22.23 2.04 0.53
C ASP A 153 21.24 1.34 -0.43
N TRP A 154 19.99 1.15 -0.02
CA TRP A 154 18.92 0.67 -0.92
C TRP A 154 18.28 1.83 -1.67
N LEU A 155 18.06 1.69 -2.98
CA LEU A 155 16.98 2.42 -3.62
C LEU A 155 15.67 1.81 -3.11
N VAL A 156 14.75 2.64 -2.63
CA VAL A 156 13.44 2.14 -2.16
C VAL A 156 12.35 2.57 -3.11
N LEU A 157 11.59 1.62 -3.61
CA LEU A 157 10.35 1.86 -4.36
C LEU A 157 9.15 1.67 -3.43
N GLU A 158 8.41 2.73 -3.21
CA GLU A 158 7.04 2.69 -2.71
C GLU A 158 6.07 2.81 -3.90
N SER A 159 5.47 1.70 -4.31
CA SER A 159 4.54 1.64 -5.47
C SER A 159 3.13 2.08 -5.08
N ASN A 160 2.46 2.81 -5.97
CA ASN A 160 1.01 3.03 -5.94
C ASN A 160 0.36 2.27 -7.10
N ASP A 161 0.29 0.96 -6.96
CA ASP A 161 -0.36 0.03 -7.90
C ASP A 161 -1.89 0.16 -7.90
N CYS A 162 -2.55 -0.47 -8.86
CA CYS A 162 -4.01 -0.41 -8.96
C CYS A 162 -4.69 -0.87 -7.65
N GLY A 163 -5.73 -0.16 -7.20
CA GLY A 163 -6.24 -0.28 -5.83
C GLY A 163 -5.83 0.90 -4.96
N SER A 164 -4.63 1.46 -5.14
CA SER A 164 -4.17 2.58 -4.33
C SER A 164 -5.12 3.78 -4.41
N THR A 165 -5.27 4.47 -3.28
CA THR A 165 -6.17 5.62 -3.17
C THR A 165 -5.54 6.90 -3.76
N GLY A 166 -6.38 7.88 -4.10
CA GLY A 166 -5.95 9.15 -4.70
C GLY A 166 -6.07 9.21 -6.23
N TYR A 167 -6.26 8.07 -6.89
CA TYR A 167 -6.32 7.96 -8.36
C TYR A 167 -7.75 7.92 -8.93
N GLY A 168 -8.77 7.90 -8.07
CA GLY A 168 -10.19 7.85 -8.43
C GLY A 168 -10.77 6.43 -8.37
N ASP A 169 -12.10 6.34 -8.32
CA ASP A 169 -12.81 5.08 -8.05
C ASP A 169 -12.52 3.98 -9.08
N GLN A 170 -12.38 4.36 -10.36
CA GLN A 170 -12.04 3.41 -11.43
C GLN A 170 -10.67 2.75 -11.25
N PHE A 171 -9.69 3.46 -10.67
CA PHE A 171 -8.36 2.91 -10.42
C PHE A 171 -8.36 2.01 -9.18
N VAL A 172 -9.07 2.43 -8.14
CA VAL A 172 -9.25 1.67 -6.91
C VAL A 172 -10.01 0.36 -7.17
N ASP A 173 -11.04 0.37 -8.01
CA ASP A 173 -11.87 -0.80 -8.30
C ASP A 173 -11.16 -1.89 -9.12
N GLN A 174 -9.99 -1.61 -9.72
CA GLN A 174 -9.24 -2.60 -10.51
C GLN A 174 -8.72 -3.77 -9.67
N VAL A 175 -8.58 -3.59 -8.35
CA VAL A 175 -8.20 -4.64 -7.40
C VAL A 175 -9.31 -5.69 -7.22
N ARG A 176 -10.54 -5.38 -7.64
CA ARG A 176 -11.67 -6.31 -7.48
C ARG A 176 -11.48 -7.56 -8.32
N ARG A 177 -11.85 -8.71 -7.74
CA ARG A 177 -11.70 -10.07 -8.26
C ARG A 177 -10.25 -10.53 -8.42
N GLN A 178 -9.28 -9.62 -8.47
CA GLN A 178 -7.85 -9.90 -8.62
C GLN A 178 -6.99 -9.11 -7.62
N PRO A 179 -7.26 -9.20 -6.30
CA PRO A 179 -6.60 -8.34 -5.34
C PRO A 179 -5.09 -8.48 -5.31
N LEU A 180 -4.52 -9.66 -5.59
CA LEU A 180 -3.06 -9.80 -5.60
C LEU A 180 -2.52 -9.68 -7.02
N SER A 181 -3.12 -10.41 -7.96
CA SER A 181 -2.46 -10.57 -9.26
C SER A 181 -2.43 -9.31 -10.11
N ARG A 182 -3.48 -8.48 -10.08
CA ARG A 182 -3.56 -7.28 -10.92
C ARG A 182 -2.59 -6.20 -10.43
N PRO A 183 -2.59 -5.79 -9.15
CA PRO A 183 -1.59 -4.85 -8.64
C PRO A 183 -0.17 -5.43 -8.59
N GLY A 184 -0.01 -6.74 -8.35
CA GLY A 184 1.31 -7.36 -8.41
C GLY A 184 1.98 -7.27 -9.78
N ARG A 185 1.19 -7.26 -10.87
CA ARG A 185 1.71 -6.99 -12.23
C ARG A 185 2.18 -5.54 -12.41
N ASP A 186 1.51 -4.57 -11.79
CA ASP A 186 1.96 -3.18 -11.79
C ASP A 186 3.31 -3.01 -11.11
N ILE A 187 3.50 -3.67 -9.96
CA ILE A 187 4.78 -3.66 -9.24
C ILE A 187 5.89 -4.24 -10.10
N LEU A 188 5.66 -5.38 -10.76
CA LEU A 188 6.66 -5.99 -11.65
C LEU A 188 6.98 -5.10 -12.86
N ALA A 189 5.98 -4.45 -13.45
CA ALA A 189 6.18 -3.50 -14.55
C ALA A 189 7.00 -2.27 -14.11
N ALA A 190 6.76 -1.75 -12.91
CA ALA A 190 7.57 -0.67 -12.34
C ALA A 190 9.03 -1.11 -12.15
N VAL A 191 9.26 -2.33 -11.64
CA VAL A 191 10.62 -2.90 -11.49
C VAL A 191 11.28 -3.08 -12.87
N ASP A 192 10.56 -3.57 -13.87
CA ASP A 192 11.07 -3.71 -15.24
C ASP A 192 11.50 -2.38 -15.83
N ARG A 193 10.70 -1.33 -15.61
CA ARG A 193 11.06 0.02 -16.03
C ARG A 193 12.34 0.51 -15.37
N LEU A 194 12.49 0.32 -14.06
CA LEU A 194 13.70 0.72 -13.34
C LEU A 194 14.95 -0.05 -13.82
N VAL A 195 14.78 -1.32 -14.19
CA VAL A 195 15.85 -2.14 -14.78
C VAL A 195 16.22 -1.62 -16.17
N MET A 196 15.23 -1.36 -17.03
CA MET A 196 15.44 -0.85 -18.39
C MET A 196 16.15 0.51 -18.39
N ASP A 197 15.82 1.37 -17.44
CA ASP A 197 16.43 2.71 -17.29
C ASP A 197 17.83 2.65 -16.61
N GLU A 198 18.35 1.45 -16.32
CA GLU A 198 19.62 1.18 -15.63
C GLU A 198 19.71 1.80 -14.21
N ILE A 199 18.57 2.12 -13.61
CA ILE A 199 18.51 2.69 -12.26
C ILE A 199 18.85 1.60 -11.23
N VAL A 200 18.38 0.36 -11.47
CA VAL A 200 18.54 -0.76 -10.52
C VAL A 200 19.29 -1.94 -11.12
N VAL A 201 20.01 -2.66 -10.27
CA VAL A 201 20.69 -3.90 -10.67
C VAL A 201 19.70 -5.08 -10.64
N PRO A 202 19.49 -5.80 -11.75
CA PRO A 202 18.48 -6.87 -11.83
C PRO A 202 18.66 -8.03 -10.86
N ASN A 203 19.86 -8.24 -10.32
CA ASN A 203 20.20 -9.34 -9.41
C ASN A 203 20.40 -8.90 -7.95
N ARG A 204 19.92 -7.69 -7.60
CA ARG A 204 19.93 -7.15 -6.24
C ARG A 204 18.57 -6.57 -5.89
N LEU A 205 17.55 -7.42 -5.95
CA LEU A 205 16.16 -7.04 -5.70
C LEU A 205 15.66 -7.69 -4.41
N ALA A 206 15.02 -6.92 -3.56
CA ALA A 206 14.33 -7.40 -2.39
C ALA A 206 12.93 -6.76 -2.32
N VAL A 207 11.99 -7.47 -1.69
CA VAL A 207 10.60 -7.05 -1.59
C VAL A 207 10.08 -7.33 -0.19
N GLY A 208 9.22 -6.48 0.33
CA GLY A 208 8.55 -6.80 1.58
C GLY A 208 7.80 -5.66 2.19
N ASP A 209 6.80 -6.03 2.99
CA ASP A 209 6.16 -5.13 3.93
C ASP A 209 5.28 -5.96 4.90
N TYR A 210 4.38 -5.28 5.60
CA TYR A 210 3.44 -5.85 6.54
C TYR A 210 2.01 -5.89 5.98
N SER A 211 1.13 -6.67 6.61
CA SER A 211 -0.32 -6.66 6.33
C SER A 211 -0.62 -7.02 4.87
N TYR A 212 -1.38 -6.23 4.13
CA TYR A 212 -1.63 -6.47 2.70
C TYR A 212 -0.36 -6.46 1.85
N GLY A 213 0.64 -5.65 2.20
CA GLY A 213 1.95 -5.66 1.54
C GLY A 213 2.67 -6.99 1.70
N ASP A 214 2.41 -7.72 2.80
CA ASP A 214 2.83 -9.12 2.94
C ASP A 214 2.05 -10.06 2.03
N PHE A 215 0.72 -9.93 1.91
CA PHE A 215 -0.04 -10.76 0.97
C PHE A 215 0.51 -10.59 -0.45
N MET A 216 0.82 -9.34 -0.82
CA MET A 216 1.43 -9.01 -2.09
C MET A 216 2.84 -9.57 -2.22
N THR A 217 3.68 -9.42 -1.20
CA THR A 217 5.04 -9.97 -1.15
C THR A 217 5.01 -11.49 -1.37
N ASN A 218 4.14 -12.18 -0.64
CA ASN A 218 3.95 -13.62 -0.73
C ASN A 218 3.43 -14.04 -2.11
N TRP A 219 2.58 -13.24 -2.73
CA TRP A 219 2.18 -13.46 -4.12
C TRP A 219 3.38 -13.27 -5.07
N LEU A 220 4.08 -12.13 -5.01
CA LEU A 220 5.20 -11.80 -5.89
C LEU A 220 6.30 -12.87 -5.92
N ILE A 221 6.67 -13.42 -4.75
CA ILE A 221 7.70 -14.48 -4.68
C ILE A 221 7.26 -15.83 -5.28
N THR A 222 5.98 -16.03 -5.57
CA THR A 222 5.48 -17.18 -6.34
C THR A 222 5.43 -16.94 -7.84
N GLN A 223 5.51 -15.68 -8.28
CA GLN A 223 5.40 -15.30 -9.69
C GLN A 223 6.75 -15.07 -10.35
N THR A 224 7.80 -14.82 -9.57
CA THR A 224 9.14 -14.56 -10.10
C THR A 224 10.24 -15.02 -9.15
N THR A 225 11.41 -15.31 -9.72
CA THR A 225 12.62 -15.69 -9.00
C THR A 225 13.65 -14.56 -8.93
N ARG A 226 13.26 -13.34 -9.31
CA ARG A 226 14.15 -12.17 -9.38
C ARG A 226 14.55 -11.61 -8.02
N PHE A 227 13.77 -11.89 -6.97
CA PHE A 227 14.04 -11.41 -5.63
C PHE A 227 15.07 -12.29 -4.92
N ASN A 228 16.10 -11.66 -4.38
CA ASN A 228 17.14 -12.31 -3.58
C ASN A 228 16.74 -12.48 -2.10
N ALA A 229 15.78 -11.68 -1.64
CA ALA A 229 15.21 -11.76 -0.31
C ALA A 229 13.78 -11.22 -0.29
N ALA A 230 12.95 -11.78 0.60
CA ALA A 230 11.63 -11.27 0.89
C ALA A 230 11.40 -11.07 2.39
N LEU A 231 10.63 -10.04 2.76
CA LEU A 231 10.12 -9.81 4.11
C LEU A 231 8.60 -10.00 4.11
N SER A 232 8.14 -11.00 4.87
CA SER A 232 6.74 -11.36 5.07
C SER A 232 6.33 -11.00 6.50
N GLY A 233 5.69 -9.83 6.70
CA GLY A 233 5.25 -9.36 8.02
C GLY A 233 3.73 -9.41 8.23
N ALA A 234 3.23 -10.14 9.23
CA ALA A 234 1.82 -10.10 9.64
C ALA A 234 0.80 -10.17 8.48
N GLY A 235 1.04 -11.02 7.48
CA GLY A 235 0.09 -11.24 6.39
C GLY A 235 -0.26 -12.71 6.16
N SER A 236 -0.92 -12.99 5.03
CA SER A 236 -1.63 -14.24 4.77
C SER A 236 -1.23 -14.86 3.45
N LEU A 237 -1.53 -16.15 3.31
CA LEU A 237 -1.30 -16.95 2.12
C LEU A 237 -2.60 -17.37 1.42
N GLU A 238 -3.75 -17.14 2.04
CA GLU A 238 -5.03 -17.55 1.49
C GLU A 238 -6.17 -16.63 1.96
N HIS A 239 -7.29 -16.69 1.24
CA HIS A 239 -8.39 -15.74 1.39
C HIS A 239 -9.65 -16.32 2.04
N VAL A 240 -9.81 -17.64 2.10
CA VAL A 240 -11.02 -18.29 2.64
C VAL A 240 -11.01 -18.25 4.16
N SER A 241 -9.91 -18.65 4.79
CA SER A 241 -9.76 -18.49 6.24
C SER A 241 -9.55 -17.03 6.58
N ALA A 242 -8.90 -16.22 5.74
CA ALA A 242 -8.88 -14.77 5.97
C ALA A 242 -10.30 -14.17 6.04
N TRP A 243 -11.20 -14.58 5.12
CA TRP A 243 -12.61 -14.23 5.19
C TRP A 243 -13.30 -14.73 6.48
N GLY A 244 -12.94 -15.91 6.99
CA GLY A 244 -13.59 -16.50 8.17
C GLY A 244 -13.04 -16.07 9.53
N THR A 245 -11.76 -15.70 9.61
CA THR A 245 -11.07 -15.49 10.89
C THR A 245 -10.66 -14.04 11.14
N MET A 246 -10.40 -13.25 10.10
CA MET A 246 -10.02 -11.85 10.28
C MET A 246 -11.19 -11.02 10.80
N ASP A 247 -10.89 -9.94 11.52
CA ASP A 247 -11.89 -8.99 12.02
C ASP A 247 -12.43 -8.02 10.95
N LEU A 248 -12.13 -8.30 9.68
CA LEU A 248 -12.59 -7.58 8.49
C LEU A 248 -13.20 -8.51 7.42
N PRO A 249 -14.09 -9.46 7.77
CA PRO A 249 -14.50 -10.54 6.85
C PRO A 249 -15.16 -10.03 5.56
N LEU A 250 -15.87 -8.89 5.66
CA LEU A 250 -16.60 -8.29 4.55
C LEU A 250 -15.69 -7.70 3.46
N ILE A 251 -14.44 -7.35 3.78
CA ILE A 251 -13.50 -6.84 2.77
C ILE A 251 -13.24 -7.90 1.70
N PHE A 252 -13.13 -9.17 2.09
CA PHE A 252 -12.88 -10.27 1.16
C PHE A 252 -14.11 -10.53 0.28
N THR A 253 -15.32 -10.58 0.85
CA THR A 253 -16.55 -10.72 0.05
C THR A 253 -16.68 -9.58 -0.97
N HIS A 254 -16.33 -8.35 -0.59
CA HIS A 254 -16.37 -7.19 -1.48
C HIS A 254 -15.32 -7.28 -2.60
N LEU A 255 -14.05 -7.55 -2.23
CA LEU A 255 -12.94 -7.71 -3.16
C LEU A 255 -13.26 -8.79 -4.18
N PHE A 256 -13.73 -9.96 -3.76
CA PHE A 256 -14.03 -11.07 -4.67
C PHE A 256 -15.40 -10.97 -5.35
N GLY A 257 -16.28 -10.09 -4.88
CA GLY A 257 -17.63 -9.92 -5.44
C GLY A 257 -18.57 -11.10 -5.15
N GLY A 258 -18.32 -11.85 -4.07
CA GLY A 258 -19.12 -13.00 -3.67
C GLY A 258 -18.50 -13.77 -2.51
N PHE A 259 -19.27 -14.69 -1.92
CA PHE A 259 -18.79 -15.56 -0.84
C PHE A 259 -17.84 -16.66 -1.36
N PRO A 260 -16.97 -17.22 -0.50
CA PRO A 260 -16.02 -18.26 -0.89
C PRO A 260 -16.64 -19.45 -1.63
N TRP A 261 -17.84 -19.91 -1.23
CA TRP A 261 -18.53 -21.02 -1.88
C TRP A 261 -19.23 -20.67 -3.20
N VAL A 262 -19.46 -19.38 -3.46
CA VAL A 262 -20.10 -18.89 -4.70
C VAL A 262 -19.07 -18.59 -5.77
N VAL A 263 -17.95 -17.94 -5.41
CA VAL A 263 -16.87 -17.53 -6.32
C VAL A 263 -15.56 -18.23 -5.99
N GLN A 264 -15.63 -19.56 -5.78
CA GLN A 264 -14.52 -20.42 -5.34
C GLN A 264 -13.23 -20.20 -6.14
N HIS A 265 -13.35 -20.15 -7.47
CA HIS A 265 -12.20 -19.97 -8.37
C HIS A 265 -11.44 -18.65 -8.11
N LEU A 266 -12.12 -17.56 -7.73
CA LEU A 266 -11.45 -16.29 -7.46
C LEU A 266 -10.63 -16.36 -6.16
N TYR A 267 -11.22 -16.92 -5.10
CA TYR A 267 -10.53 -17.13 -3.83
C TYR A 267 -9.32 -18.06 -4.00
N GLN A 268 -9.48 -19.15 -4.75
CA GLN A 268 -8.40 -20.10 -5.01
C GLN A 268 -7.27 -19.50 -5.84
N ASN A 269 -7.59 -18.86 -6.96
CA ASN A 269 -6.59 -18.30 -7.88
C ASN A 269 -5.75 -17.18 -7.27
N GLN A 270 -6.31 -16.46 -6.30
CA GLN A 270 -5.61 -15.38 -5.60
C GLN A 270 -4.93 -15.86 -4.31
N SER A 271 -5.20 -17.08 -3.84
CA SER A 271 -4.53 -17.63 -2.67
C SER A 271 -3.14 -18.18 -3.03
N VAL A 272 -2.10 -17.60 -2.42
CA VAL A 272 -0.69 -17.97 -2.56
C VAL A 272 -0.42 -19.42 -2.17
N ILE A 273 -1.19 -19.98 -1.23
CA ILE A 273 -1.00 -21.35 -0.73
C ILE A 273 -0.95 -22.41 -1.85
N TYR A 274 -1.69 -22.20 -2.94
CA TYR A 274 -1.75 -23.12 -4.10
C TYR A 274 -0.57 -22.94 -5.08
N GLN A 275 0.37 -22.04 -4.78
CA GLN A 275 1.47 -21.66 -5.65
C GLN A 275 2.83 -21.67 -4.91
N LEU A 276 2.86 -22.13 -3.66
CA LEU A 276 4.07 -22.12 -2.82
C LEU A 276 5.20 -22.98 -3.38
N ASP A 277 4.89 -24.00 -4.18
CA ASP A 277 5.85 -24.84 -4.91
C ASP A 277 6.73 -24.05 -5.90
N ARG A 278 6.30 -22.83 -6.27
CA ARG A 278 7.01 -21.93 -7.18
C ARG A 278 8.03 -21.03 -6.48
N VAL A 279 7.96 -20.90 -5.15
CA VAL A 279 8.85 -19.98 -4.43
C VAL A 279 10.30 -20.42 -4.57
N ARG A 280 11.21 -19.47 -4.81
CA ARG A 280 12.67 -19.68 -4.75
C ARG A 280 13.39 -18.66 -3.86
N THR A 281 12.67 -17.62 -3.46
CA THR A 281 13.20 -16.48 -2.71
C THR A 281 13.39 -16.84 -1.23
N PRO A 282 14.59 -16.63 -0.66
CA PRO A 282 14.79 -16.65 0.79
C PRO A 282 13.87 -15.65 1.50
N THR A 283 13.17 -16.08 2.56
CA THR A 283 12.15 -15.24 3.20
C THR A 283 12.39 -15.09 4.70
N HIS A 284 12.36 -13.85 5.18
CA HIS A 284 12.26 -13.53 6.60
C HIS A 284 10.79 -13.28 6.94
N ILE A 285 10.27 -14.00 7.92
CA ILE A 285 8.86 -13.94 8.31
C ILE A 285 8.78 -13.29 9.70
N ILE A 286 7.90 -12.32 9.89
CA ILE A 286 7.66 -11.67 11.19
C ILE A 286 6.18 -11.79 11.55
N THR A 287 5.89 -12.28 12.75
CA THR A 287 4.49 -12.49 13.18
C THR A 287 4.29 -12.16 14.66
N GLY A 288 3.12 -11.64 15.00
CA GLY A 288 2.70 -11.44 16.38
C GLY A 288 1.95 -12.68 16.89
N GLU A 289 2.38 -13.26 18.01
CA GLU A 289 1.71 -14.44 18.57
C GLU A 289 0.23 -14.16 18.90
N GLY A 290 -0.06 -12.95 19.40
CA GLY A 290 -1.39 -12.51 19.79
C GLY A 290 -2.15 -11.78 18.67
N ASP A 291 -1.72 -11.92 17.42
CA ASP A 291 -2.39 -11.30 16.28
C ASP A 291 -3.73 -11.98 16.00
N VAL A 292 -4.81 -11.22 16.23
CA VAL A 292 -6.20 -11.65 15.97
C VAL A 292 -6.75 -11.11 14.65
N ARG A 293 -6.01 -10.22 13.98
CA ARG A 293 -6.36 -9.73 12.65
C ARG A 293 -5.80 -10.67 11.60
N VAL A 294 -4.51 -10.98 11.68
CA VAL A 294 -3.85 -11.96 10.82
C VAL A 294 -3.19 -13.01 11.70
N TYR A 295 -3.89 -14.13 11.88
CA TYR A 295 -3.44 -15.17 12.79
C TYR A 295 -2.06 -15.72 12.37
N ALA A 296 -1.23 -16.01 13.38
CA ALA A 296 0.14 -16.50 13.18
C ALA A 296 0.22 -17.85 12.44
N ASP A 297 -0.90 -18.56 12.32
CA ASP A 297 -1.00 -19.82 11.57
C ASP A 297 -0.58 -19.65 10.10
N ARG A 298 -0.83 -18.50 9.49
CA ARG A 298 -0.38 -18.18 8.12
C ARG A 298 1.14 -18.17 8.02
N SER A 299 1.82 -17.56 8.99
CA SER A 299 3.28 -17.54 9.07
C SER A 299 3.86 -18.94 9.24
N TYR A 300 3.23 -19.81 10.05
CA TYR A 300 3.67 -21.20 10.22
C TYR A 300 3.50 -22.03 8.95
N ILE A 301 2.43 -21.79 8.18
CA ILE A 301 2.23 -22.46 6.88
C ILE A 301 3.35 -22.07 5.91
N LEU A 302 3.69 -20.78 5.82
CA LEU A 302 4.77 -20.31 4.94
C LEU A 302 6.11 -20.90 5.36
N GLU A 303 6.45 -20.80 6.65
CA GLU A 303 7.70 -21.37 7.20
C GLU A 303 7.82 -22.85 6.88
N ARG A 304 6.76 -23.63 7.14
CA ARG A 304 6.73 -25.07 6.85
C ARG A 304 6.91 -25.36 5.36
N ALA A 305 6.23 -24.62 4.50
CA ALA A 305 6.34 -24.80 3.05
C ALA A 305 7.76 -24.52 2.56
N LEU A 306 8.36 -23.39 2.95
CA LEU A 306 9.71 -23.02 2.54
C LEU A 306 10.76 -24.00 3.07
N HIS A 307 10.63 -24.42 4.33
CA HIS A 307 11.49 -25.45 4.90
C HIS A 307 11.36 -26.79 4.14
N THR A 308 10.14 -27.19 3.77
CA THR A 308 9.89 -28.42 3.00
C THR A 308 10.51 -28.35 1.59
N LEU A 309 10.51 -27.16 0.98
CA LEU A 309 11.08 -26.91 -0.33
C LEU A 309 12.60 -26.66 -0.31
N GLY A 310 13.23 -26.69 0.87
CA GLY A 310 14.67 -26.41 1.02
C GLY A 310 15.05 -24.95 0.76
N ILE A 311 14.09 -24.03 0.88
CA ILE A 311 14.29 -22.59 0.69
C ILE A 311 14.68 -21.97 2.04
N PRO A 312 15.75 -21.16 2.11
CA PRO A 312 16.15 -20.52 3.36
C PRO A 312 15.02 -19.66 3.94
N VAL A 313 14.67 -19.91 5.19
CA VAL A 313 13.59 -19.20 5.89
C VAL A 313 13.97 -18.94 7.34
N LYS A 314 13.54 -17.79 7.87
CA LYS A 314 13.62 -17.47 9.31
C LYS A 314 12.29 -16.88 9.77
N LEU A 315 11.71 -17.44 10.82
CA LEU A 315 10.54 -16.90 11.49
C LEU A 315 10.95 -16.15 12.77
N LEU A 316 10.57 -14.88 12.86
CA LEU A 316 10.60 -14.08 14.08
C LEU A 316 9.18 -13.97 14.63
N GLN A 317 8.88 -14.78 15.65
CA GLN A 317 7.64 -14.68 16.41
C GLN A 317 7.80 -13.74 17.60
N LYS A 318 6.98 -12.69 17.66
CA LYS A 318 6.93 -11.74 18.77
C LYS A 318 5.86 -12.17 19.79
N TYR A 319 6.30 -12.89 20.82
CA TYR A 319 5.42 -13.36 21.92
C TYR A 319 4.68 -12.22 22.61
N GLY A 320 3.40 -12.42 22.89
CA GLY A 320 2.52 -11.42 23.51
C GLY A 320 2.23 -10.16 22.68
N HIS A 321 2.68 -10.10 21.43
CA HIS A 321 2.44 -8.96 20.54
C HIS A 321 1.26 -9.22 19.59
N GLN A 322 0.46 -8.19 19.33
CA GLN A 322 -0.67 -8.20 18.40
C GLN A 322 -0.25 -7.77 16.98
N PHE A 323 -1.23 -7.61 16.08
CA PHE A 323 -1.07 -7.15 14.69
C PHE A 323 -0.13 -5.96 14.50
N TRP A 324 -0.25 -4.93 15.35
CA TRP A 324 0.58 -3.72 15.29
C TRP A 324 1.94 -3.87 15.99
N PHE A 325 2.32 -5.10 16.34
CA PHE A 325 3.47 -5.41 17.17
C PHE A 325 3.55 -4.59 18.46
N SER A 326 2.38 -4.31 19.05
CA SER A 326 2.22 -3.79 20.40
C SER A 326 1.99 -4.96 21.37
N LYS A 327 2.49 -4.84 22.61
CA LYS A 327 2.18 -5.83 23.65
C LYS A 327 0.68 -5.80 23.98
N LYS A 328 0.08 -6.97 24.15
CA LYS A 328 -1.27 -7.12 24.70
C LYS A 328 -1.30 -6.49 26.10
N GLN A 329 -2.13 -5.46 26.28
CA GLN A 329 -2.36 -4.83 27.58
C GLN A 329 -3.12 -5.77 28.51
#